data_AF-A0A9P9EEN9-F1
#
_entry.id   AF-A0A9P9EEN9-F1
#
_cell.length_a   1.000
_cell.length_b   1.000
_cell.length_c   1.000
_cell.angle_alpha   90.00
_cell.angle_beta   90.00
_cell.angle_gamma   90.00
#
_symmetry.space_group_name_H-M   'P 1'
#
loop_
_entity.id
_entity.type
_entity.pdbx_description
1 polymer ?
#
loop_
_entity_poly.entity_id
_entity_poly.type
_entity_poly.pdbx_seq_one_letter_code
_entity_poly.pdbx_strand_id
1 'polypeptide(L)'
;MTDQKPPKWYSAEEDVQLKKARKTANATKYRDSLAPGTVVILLTGRFRGKRVVLLRQLSQGVLLITGPFKSNGVPLRRVNHRYVIATKTTVDISGVDDEVLDRVSKDEYWTHEKKEGKGEEAFFQDGESQKKETDPQRIEDQKKVDKVLMANIRKVQDLETYLASSFSLQTHDKPHEMVF
;
A
#
# COMPACT_ATOMS: atom_id res chain seq x y z
N MET A 1 12.48 17.85 44.00
CA MET A 1 13.48 18.24 42.98
C MET A 1 14.49 17.12 42.95
N THR A 2 14.45 16.27 41.94
CA THR A 2 15.41 15.16 41.81
C THR A 2 16.76 15.74 41.40
N ASP A 3 17.73 15.57 42.29
CA ASP A 3 19.12 16.00 42.13
C ASP A 3 19.75 15.21 40.96
N GLN A 4 19.82 15.81 39.76
CA GLN A 4 20.41 15.15 38.59
C GLN A 4 21.93 15.20 38.68
N LYS A 5 22.55 14.03 38.86
CA LYS A 5 24.01 13.87 38.88
C LYS A 5 24.60 14.28 37.52
N PRO A 6 25.62 15.14 37.47
CA PRO A 6 26.18 15.62 36.20
C PRO A 6 26.82 14.47 35.39
N PRO A 7 26.82 14.56 34.05
CA PRO A 7 27.42 13.55 33.19
C PRO A 7 28.93 13.46 33.43
N LYS A 8 29.48 12.25 33.26
CA LYS A 8 30.92 11.97 33.48
C LYS A 8 31.83 12.61 32.41
N TRP A 9 31.26 13.01 31.28
CA TRP A 9 31.97 13.56 30.13
C TRP A 9 31.22 14.78 29.59
N TYR A 10 31.96 15.84 29.25
CA TYR A 10 31.44 17.02 28.57
C TYR A 10 31.94 17.02 27.12
N SER A 11 31.07 17.37 26.17
CA SER A 11 31.47 17.57 24.78
C SER A 11 32.42 18.76 24.67
N ALA A 12 33.42 18.66 23.79
CA ALA A 12 34.40 19.73 23.58
C ALA A 12 33.82 20.94 22.84
N GLU A 13 32.74 20.74 22.07
CA GLU A 13 32.03 21.76 21.31
C GLU A 13 30.54 21.72 21.66
N GLU A 14 29.88 22.87 21.62
CA GLU A 14 28.43 22.97 21.76
C GLU A 14 27.76 22.75 20.40
N ASP A 15 26.77 21.84 20.37
CA ASP A 15 25.95 21.64 19.18
C ASP A 15 25.08 22.89 18.92
N VAL A 16 25.21 23.48 17.73
CA VAL A 16 24.42 24.66 17.34
C VAL A 16 22.94 24.28 17.25
N GLN A 17 22.10 24.92 18.06
CA GLN A 17 20.65 24.70 18.03
C GLN A 17 20.02 25.26 16.75
N LEU A 18 19.27 24.42 16.03
CA LEU A 18 18.49 24.84 14.86
C LEU A 18 17.37 25.79 15.29
N LYS A 19 17.14 26.84 14.49
CA LYS A 19 16.03 27.78 14.69
C LYS A 19 14.69 27.04 14.59
N LYS A 20 13.73 27.43 15.44
CA LYS A 20 12.37 26.85 15.44
C LYS A 20 11.69 27.03 14.08
N ALA A 21 11.47 25.92 13.37
CA ALA A 21 10.74 25.91 12.11
C ALA A 21 9.23 26.14 12.32
N ARG A 22 8.59 26.90 11.41
CA ARG A 22 7.13 27.16 11.40
C ARG A 22 6.41 26.34 10.31
N LYS A 23 6.76 25.06 10.15
CA LYS A 23 6.13 24.18 9.15
C LYS A 23 5.03 23.35 9.83
N THR A 24 3.85 23.31 9.23
CA THR A 24 2.73 22.48 9.65
C THR A 24 2.58 21.29 8.72
N ALA A 25 2.30 20.11 9.26
CA ALA A 25 1.98 18.94 8.47
C ALA A 25 0.52 19.04 7.99
N ASN A 26 0.32 19.24 6.69
CA ASN A 26 -1.01 19.32 6.10
C ASN A 26 -1.51 17.92 5.73
N ALA A 27 -2.83 17.70 5.85
CA ALA A 27 -3.46 16.47 5.39
C ALA A 27 -3.29 16.29 3.87
N THR A 28 -3.12 15.05 3.43
CA THR A 28 -2.99 14.75 2.01
C THR A 28 -4.31 14.98 1.29
N LYS A 29 -4.28 15.73 0.18
CA LYS A 29 -5.44 15.95 -0.69
C LYS A 29 -5.46 14.88 -1.78
N TYR A 30 -6.54 14.13 -1.86
CA TYR A 30 -6.79 13.17 -2.93
C TYR A 30 -7.53 13.80 -4.08
N ARG A 31 -7.40 13.20 -5.27
CA ARG A 31 -8.19 13.57 -6.46
C ARG A 31 -9.60 13.02 -6.31
N ASP A 32 -10.60 13.74 -6.81
CA ASP A 32 -12.00 13.31 -6.74
C ASP A 32 -12.26 11.98 -7.47
N SER A 33 -11.46 11.69 -8.50
CA SER A 33 -11.52 10.43 -9.24
C SER A 33 -11.12 9.21 -8.40
N LEU A 34 -10.51 9.37 -7.23
CA LEU A 34 -10.04 8.26 -6.38
C LEU A 34 -11.07 7.86 -5.32
N ALA A 35 -12.35 7.71 -5.69
CA ALA A 35 -13.35 7.26 -4.73
C ALA A 35 -13.12 5.78 -4.32
N PRO A 36 -13.41 5.37 -3.07
CA PRO A 36 -13.49 3.96 -2.69
C PRO A 36 -14.39 3.19 -3.65
N GLY A 37 -13.98 2.02 -4.10
CA GLY A 37 -14.70 1.23 -5.13
C GLY A 37 -14.14 1.40 -6.53
N THR A 38 -13.41 2.48 -6.79
CA THR A 38 -12.89 2.76 -8.13
C THR A 38 -11.83 1.74 -8.52
N VAL A 39 -11.91 1.25 -9.76
CA VAL A 39 -10.85 0.42 -10.35
C VAL A 39 -9.67 1.33 -10.73
N VAL A 40 -8.48 0.84 -10.47
CA VAL A 40 -7.23 1.59 -10.53
C VAL A 40 -6.21 0.78 -11.30
N ILE A 41 -5.48 1.44 -12.19
CA ILE A 41 -4.35 0.86 -12.91
C ILE A 41 -3.05 1.26 -12.20
N LEU A 42 -2.26 0.27 -11.81
CA LEU A 42 -0.95 0.49 -11.20
C LEU A 42 0.08 0.82 -12.27
N LEU A 43 0.79 1.95 -12.14
CA LEU A 43 1.83 2.34 -13.10
C LEU A 43 3.23 1.85 -12.72
N THR A 44 3.47 1.60 -11.44
CA THR A 44 4.82 1.30 -10.91
C THR A 44 4.86 0.05 -10.03
N GLY A 45 6.08 -0.41 -9.74
CA GLY A 45 6.36 -1.53 -8.87
C GLY A 45 6.21 -2.90 -9.52
N ARG A 46 6.18 -3.94 -8.69
CA ARG A 46 6.08 -5.36 -9.12
C ARG A 46 4.76 -5.64 -9.86
N PHE A 47 3.68 -5.00 -9.45
CA PHE A 47 2.34 -5.21 -10.00
C PHE A 47 1.92 -4.14 -11.02
N ARG A 48 2.88 -3.50 -11.69
CA ARG A 48 2.60 -2.52 -12.75
C ARG A 48 1.74 -3.13 -13.87
N GLY A 49 0.87 -2.33 -14.45
CA GLY A 49 -0.13 -2.74 -15.44
C GLY A 49 -1.34 -3.48 -14.86
N LYS A 50 -1.30 -3.97 -13.61
CA LYS A 50 -2.46 -4.65 -13.02
C LYS A 50 -3.59 -3.66 -12.73
N ARG A 51 -4.81 -4.11 -12.96
CA ARG A 51 -6.05 -3.42 -12.63
C ARG A 51 -6.56 -3.92 -11.28
N VAL A 52 -6.83 -3.00 -10.37
CA VAL A 52 -6.96 -3.28 -8.93
C VAL A 52 -8.09 -2.44 -8.35
N VAL A 53 -8.77 -2.90 -7.32
CA VAL A 53 -9.85 -2.15 -6.67
C VAL A 53 -9.29 -1.31 -5.52
N LEU A 54 -9.69 -0.04 -5.46
CA LEU A 54 -9.38 0.87 -4.36
C LEU A 54 -10.31 0.64 -3.18
N LEU A 55 -9.77 0.26 -2.01
CA LEU A 55 -10.57 0.04 -0.80
C LEU A 55 -10.71 1.31 0.04
N ARG A 56 -9.59 1.97 0.36
CA ARG A 56 -9.57 3.12 1.26
C ARG A 56 -8.42 4.06 0.96
N GLN A 57 -8.65 5.36 1.17
CA GLN A 57 -7.61 6.39 1.16
C GLN A 57 -7.04 6.54 2.58
N LEU A 58 -5.73 6.44 2.75
CA LEU A 58 -5.09 6.56 4.07
C LEU A 58 -4.58 8.00 4.31
N SER A 59 -4.39 8.43 5.55
CA SER A 59 -3.96 9.81 5.85
C SER A 59 -2.57 10.17 5.30
N GLN A 60 -1.72 9.16 5.10
CA GLN A 60 -0.32 9.29 4.69
C GLN A 60 -0.09 9.55 3.19
N GLY A 61 -1.15 9.73 2.40
CA GLY A 61 -1.02 9.87 0.95
C GLY A 61 -0.80 8.55 0.21
N VAL A 62 -1.18 7.44 0.84
CA VAL A 62 -1.19 6.11 0.23
C VAL A 62 -2.61 5.55 0.20
N LEU A 63 -2.85 4.69 -0.77
CA LEU A 63 -4.09 4.00 -1.01
C LEU A 63 -3.96 2.56 -0.54
N LEU A 64 -4.99 2.06 0.13
CA LEU A 64 -5.16 0.64 0.38
C LEU A 64 -5.88 0.04 -0.83
N ILE A 65 -5.20 -0.87 -1.51
CA ILE A 65 -5.68 -1.51 -2.72
C ILE A 65 -5.77 -3.03 -2.54
N THR A 66 -6.65 -3.67 -3.29
CA THR A 66 -6.65 -5.12 -3.46
C THR A 66 -7.07 -5.49 -4.87
N GLY A 67 -6.37 -6.44 -5.49
CA GLY A 67 -6.77 -7.01 -6.76
C GLY A 67 -7.10 -8.43 -6.42
N PRO A 68 -8.39 -8.82 -6.31
CA PRO A 68 -8.77 -10.05 -5.62
C PRO A 68 -7.78 -11.16 -5.92
N PHE A 69 -7.09 -11.67 -4.90
CA PHE A 69 -5.79 -12.34 -5.08
C PHE A 69 -5.92 -13.54 -6.02
N LYS A 70 -7.09 -14.19 -6.00
CA LYS A 70 -7.46 -15.30 -6.87
C LYS A 70 -7.58 -14.91 -8.36
N SER A 71 -7.96 -13.67 -8.69
CA SER A 71 -8.14 -13.19 -10.05
C SER A 71 -6.82 -12.77 -10.69
N ASN A 72 -6.06 -11.87 -10.04
CA ASN A 72 -4.88 -11.25 -10.67
C ASN A 72 -3.57 -11.36 -9.87
N GLY A 73 -3.60 -12.00 -8.70
CA GLY A 73 -2.43 -12.24 -7.86
C GLY A 73 -1.91 -11.03 -7.07
N VAL A 74 -2.68 -9.93 -6.99
CA VAL A 74 -2.28 -8.71 -6.27
C VAL A 74 -2.85 -8.76 -4.85
N PRO A 75 -2.03 -8.98 -3.80
CA PRO A 75 -2.53 -9.00 -2.43
C PRO A 75 -2.98 -7.59 -1.99
N LEU A 76 -3.61 -7.51 -0.83
CA LEU A 76 -3.75 -6.27 -0.07
C LEU A 76 -2.39 -5.58 -0.02
N ARG A 77 -2.36 -4.31 -0.43
CA ARG A 77 -1.11 -3.57 -0.54
C ARG A 77 -1.33 -2.07 -0.40
N ARG A 78 -0.31 -1.36 0.08
CA ARG A 78 -0.26 0.10 0.06
C ARG A 78 0.41 0.60 -1.21
N VAL A 79 -0.21 1.58 -1.87
CA VAL A 79 0.31 2.21 -3.09
C VAL A 79 0.17 3.72 -3.00
N ASN A 80 1.16 4.47 -3.45
CA ASN A 80 1.07 5.92 -3.50
C ASN A 80 0.07 6.37 -4.59
N HIS A 81 -0.85 7.26 -4.22
CA HIS A 81 -1.92 7.78 -5.09
C HIS A 81 -1.44 8.44 -6.38
N ARG A 82 -0.18 8.90 -6.45
CA ARG A 82 0.40 9.52 -7.65
C ARG A 82 0.71 8.52 -8.77
N TYR A 83 0.98 7.26 -8.43
CA TYR A 83 1.42 6.24 -9.41
C TYR A 83 0.27 5.35 -9.89
N VAL A 84 -0.90 5.95 -10.02
CA VAL A 84 -2.18 5.28 -10.21
C VAL A 84 -2.99 6.07 -11.23
N ILE A 85 -3.60 5.36 -12.18
CA ILE A 85 -4.66 5.91 -13.02
C ILE A 85 -5.98 5.39 -12.47
N ALA A 86 -6.87 6.31 -12.10
CA ALA A 86 -8.25 5.97 -11.74
C ALA A 86 -9.07 5.80 -13.01
N THR A 87 -9.77 4.69 -13.14
CA THR A 87 -10.70 4.46 -14.25
C THR A 87 -12.11 4.90 -13.85
N LYS A 88 -13.02 5.03 -14.81
CA LYS A 88 -14.44 5.34 -14.56
C LYS A 88 -15.23 4.17 -13.96
N THR A 89 -14.70 2.96 -14.05
CA THR A 89 -15.36 1.75 -13.55
C THR A 89 -15.30 1.70 -12.03
N THR A 90 -16.46 1.51 -11.41
CA THR A 90 -16.63 1.44 -9.95
C THR A 90 -17.25 0.10 -9.56
N VAL A 91 -16.72 -0.50 -8.49
CA VAL A 91 -17.23 -1.71 -7.87
C VAL A 91 -17.82 -1.36 -6.51
N ASP A 92 -18.96 -1.96 -6.18
CA ASP A 92 -19.54 -1.79 -4.86
C ASP A 92 -18.69 -2.51 -3.79
N ILE A 93 -18.29 -1.77 -2.76
CA ILE A 93 -17.51 -2.26 -1.61
C ILE A 93 -18.41 -2.45 -0.39
N SER A 94 -19.71 -2.21 -0.50
CA SER A 94 -20.65 -2.46 0.59
C SER A 94 -20.56 -3.92 1.04
N GLY A 95 -20.36 -4.11 2.35
CA GLY A 95 -20.23 -5.42 2.98
C GLY A 95 -18.80 -5.93 3.18
N VAL A 96 -17.75 -5.17 2.85
CA VAL A 96 -16.39 -5.51 3.30
C VAL A 96 -16.28 -5.20 4.80
N ASP A 97 -15.74 -6.14 5.57
CA ASP A 97 -15.60 -6.01 7.03
C ASP A 97 -14.78 -4.78 7.43
N ASP A 98 -15.44 -3.81 8.07
CA ASP A 98 -14.81 -2.56 8.50
C ASP A 98 -13.68 -2.79 9.51
N GLU A 99 -13.82 -3.78 10.39
CA GLU A 99 -12.78 -4.15 11.37
C GLU A 99 -11.48 -4.62 10.71
N VAL A 100 -11.59 -5.35 9.58
CA VAL A 100 -10.43 -5.79 8.81
C VAL A 100 -9.82 -4.59 8.11
N LEU A 101 -10.64 -3.71 7.52
CA LEU A 101 -10.15 -2.50 6.88
C LEU A 101 -9.43 -1.57 7.87
N ASP A 102 -9.94 -1.41 9.08
CA ASP A 102 -9.33 -0.57 10.12
C ASP A 102 -7.99 -1.13 10.57
N ARG A 103 -7.90 -2.46 10.73
CA ARG A 103 -6.64 -3.13 11.07
C ARG A 103 -5.59 -2.96 9.98
N VAL A 104 -5.97 -3.21 8.73
CA VAL A 104 -5.10 -3.14 7.55
C VAL A 104 -4.72 -1.69 7.21
N SER A 105 -5.52 -0.71 7.65
CA SER A 105 -5.24 0.72 7.45
C SER A 105 -4.09 1.24 8.31
N LYS A 106 -3.76 0.56 9.42
CA LYS A 106 -2.69 0.98 10.34
C LYS A 106 -1.31 0.67 9.77
N ASP A 107 -0.34 1.54 10.06
CA ASP A 107 1.05 1.35 9.61
C ASP A 107 1.71 0.11 10.19
N GLU A 108 1.43 -0.17 11.45
CA GLU A 108 1.94 -1.31 12.22
C GLU A 108 1.63 -2.63 11.51
N TYR A 109 0.50 -2.72 10.80
CA TYR A 109 0.15 -3.90 10.02
C TYR A 109 1.17 -4.20 8.91
N TRP A 110 1.85 -3.17 8.39
CA TRP A 110 2.76 -3.25 7.25
C TRP A 110 4.23 -3.12 7.62
N THR A 111 4.56 -2.88 8.89
CA THR A 111 5.95 -2.81 9.33
C THR A 111 6.60 -4.16 9.15
N HIS A 112 7.77 -4.18 8.50
CA HIS A 112 8.59 -5.37 8.43
C HIS A 112 9.38 -5.50 9.73
N GLU A 113 9.55 -6.73 10.21
CA GLU A 113 10.49 -7.03 11.28
C GLU A 113 11.89 -6.57 10.85
N LYS A 114 12.54 -5.78 11.69
CA LYS A 114 13.91 -5.33 11.44
C LYS A 114 14.82 -6.53 11.65
N LYS A 115 15.51 -6.97 10.60
CA LYS A 115 16.63 -7.91 10.75
C LYS A 115 17.73 -7.19 11.53
N GLU A 116 18.06 -7.67 12.73
CA GLU A 116 19.27 -7.26 13.44
C GLU A 116 20.46 -8.00 12.84
N GLY A 117 21.47 -7.26 12.39
CA GLY A 117 22.70 -7.85 11.85
C GLY A 117 23.32 -7.04 10.72
N LYS A 118 24.27 -6.16 11.06
CA LYS A 118 25.28 -5.68 10.11
C LYS A 118 26.62 -6.27 10.54
N GLY A 119 26.87 -7.50 10.14
CA GLY A 119 28.10 -8.25 10.43
C GLY A 119 28.25 -9.43 9.47
N GLU A 120 29.46 -9.99 9.37
CA GLU A 120 29.80 -11.07 8.43
C GLU A 120 28.90 -12.31 8.60
N GLU A 121 28.45 -12.61 9.82
CA GLU A 121 27.57 -13.75 10.12
C GLU A 121 26.17 -13.64 9.46
N ALA A 122 25.64 -12.43 9.31
CA ALA A 122 24.37 -12.18 8.61
C ALA A 122 24.53 -12.33 7.08
N PHE A 123 25.73 -12.12 6.55
CA PHE A 123 26.03 -12.28 5.12
C PHE A 123 26.02 -13.75 4.69
N PHE A 124 26.50 -14.67 5.54
CA PHE A 124 26.46 -16.11 5.27
C PHE A 124 25.05 -16.70 5.42
N GLN A 125 24.20 -16.14 6.28
CA GLN A 125 22.79 -16.57 6.41
C GLN A 125 21.88 -16.04 5.28
N ASP A 126 22.19 -14.91 4.66
CA ASP A 126 21.40 -14.37 3.52
C ASP A 126 21.68 -15.10 2.18
N GLY A 127 22.74 -15.92 2.12
CA GLY A 127 23.11 -16.72 0.93
C GLY A 127 22.20 -17.93 0.69
N GLU A 128 21.66 -18.51 1.76
CA GLU A 128 20.52 -19.43 1.66
C GLU A 128 19.26 -18.58 1.60
N SER A 129 18.65 -18.51 0.41
CA SER A 129 17.44 -17.74 0.18
C SER A 129 16.28 -18.25 1.06
N GLN A 130 16.20 -17.78 2.30
CA GLN A 130 15.09 -18.07 3.20
C GLN A 130 13.83 -17.55 2.52
N LYS A 131 12.94 -18.48 2.17
CA LYS A 131 11.63 -18.13 1.62
C LYS A 131 10.94 -17.28 2.67
N LYS A 132 10.59 -16.04 2.31
CA LYS A 132 9.82 -15.15 3.18
C LYS A 132 8.48 -15.82 3.46
N GLU A 133 8.34 -16.38 4.66
CA GLU A 133 7.08 -16.93 5.12
C GLU A 133 6.07 -15.79 5.26
N THR A 134 4.86 -16.02 4.77
CA THR A 134 3.80 -15.00 4.82
C THR A 134 3.03 -15.19 6.11
N ASP A 135 2.86 -14.11 6.85
CA ASP A 135 2.09 -14.08 8.09
C ASP A 135 0.69 -14.69 7.87
N PRO A 136 0.29 -15.72 8.66
CA PRO A 136 -1.01 -16.38 8.53
C PRO A 136 -2.18 -15.40 8.67
N GLN A 137 -2.02 -14.36 9.50
CA GLN A 137 -3.07 -13.37 9.70
C GLN A 137 -3.38 -12.59 8.41
N ARG A 138 -2.35 -12.26 7.62
CA ARG A 138 -2.53 -11.57 6.33
C ARG A 138 -3.26 -12.43 5.31
N ILE A 139 -3.04 -13.74 5.35
CA ILE A 139 -3.73 -14.70 4.47
C ILE A 139 -5.22 -14.76 4.80
N GLU A 140 -5.57 -14.77 6.08
CA GLU A 140 -6.96 -14.78 6.54
C GLU A 140 -7.69 -13.48 6.22
N ASP A 141 -7.08 -12.34 6.54
CA ASP A 141 -7.64 -11.02 6.25
C ASP A 141 -7.88 -10.85 4.73
N GLN A 142 -6.93 -11.31 3.89
CA GLN A 142 -7.07 -11.32 2.44
C GLN A 142 -8.29 -12.14 1.98
N LYS A 143 -8.45 -13.37 2.50
CA LYS A 143 -9.57 -14.25 2.12
C LYS A 143 -10.92 -13.64 2.48
N LYS A 144 -11.03 -12.97 3.62
CA LYS A 144 -12.26 -12.30 4.07
C LYS A 144 -12.66 -11.18 3.12
N VAL A 145 -11.73 -10.28 2.82
CA VAL A 145 -11.96 -9.14 1.90
C VAL A 145 -12.28 -9.64 0.49
N ASP A 146 -11.51 -10.59 -0.03
CA ASP A 146 -11.69 -11.10 -1.39
C ASP A 146 -13.01 -11.81 -1.59
N LYS A 147 -13.50 -12.54 -0.57
CA LYS A 147 -14.77 -13.27 -0.65
C LYS A 147 -15.93 -12.33 -0.98
N VAL A 148 -15.97 -11.16 -0.34
CA VAL A 148 -17.02 -10.16 -0.55
C VAL A 148 -16.86 -9.50 -1.92
N LEU A 149 -15.65 -9.03 -2.25
CA LEU A 149 -15.39 -8.33 -3.51
C LEU A 149 -15.65 -9.22 -4.73
N MET A 150 -15.26 -10.49 -4.68
CA MET A 150 -15.51 -11.43 -5.77
C MET A 150 -17.00 -11.67 -6.01
N ALA A 151 -17.83 -11.66 -4.95
CA ALA A 151 -19.28 -11.78 -5.11
C ALA A 151 -19.86 -10.56 -5.83
N ASN A 152 -19.33 -9.35 -5.60
CA ASN A 152 -19.76 -8.14 -6.29
C ASN A 152 -19.21 -8.04 -7.71
N ILE A 153 -17.94 -8.42 -7.93
CA ILE A 153 -17.30 -8.39 -9.25
C ILE A 153 -18.01 -9.32 -10.24
N ARG A 154 -18.43 -10.51 -9.78
CA ARG A 154 -19.11 -11.49 -10.63
C ARG A 154 -20.53 -11.09 -11.04
N LYS A 155 -21.13 -10.09 -10.40
CA LYS A 155 -22.42 -9.52 -10.83
C LYS A 155 -22.28 -8.71 -12.11
N VAL A 156 -21.09 -8.15 -12.36
CA VAL A 156 -20.79 -7.37 -13.56
C VAL A 156 -20.16 -8.29 -14.60
N GLN A 157 -20.78 -8.34 -15.78
CA GLN A 157 -20.29 -9.17 -16.88
C GLN A 157 -18.85 -8.79 -17.26
N ASP A 158 -17.99 -9.80 -17.45
CA ASP A 158 -16.60 -9.69 -17.91
C ASP A 158 -15.67 -8.82 -17.02
N LEU A 159 -16.09 -8.43 -15.82
CA LEU A 159 -15.25 -7.62 -14.93
C LEU A 159 -14.12 -8.44 -14.31
N GLU A 160 -14.34 -9.73 -14.02
CA GLU A 160 -13.31 -10.63 -13.48
C GLU A 160 -12.17 -10.83 -14.50
N THR A 161 -12.49 -10.98 -15.79
CA THR A 161 -11.51 -11.12 -16.89
C THR A 161 -10.80 -9.79 -17.17
N TYR A 162 -11.52 -8.66 -17.06
CA TYR A 162 -10.93 -7.33 -17.13
C TYR A 162 -9.90 -7.08 -16.02
N LEU A 163 -10.16 -7.50 -14.79
CA LEU A 163 -9.22 -7.35 -13.66
C LEU A 163 -8.01 -8.32 -13.75
N ALA A 164 -8.20 -9.51 -14.32
CA ALA A 164 -7.14 -10.48 -14.53
C ALA A 164 -6.12 -10.02 -15.59
N SER A 165 -6.60 -9.35 -16.65
CA SER A 165 -5.75 -8.84 -17.72
C SER A 165 -4.97 -7.59 -17.30
N SER A 166 -3.72 -7.49 -17.78
CA SER A 166 -2.86 -6.33 -17.52
C SER A 166 -3.10 -5.24 -18.57
N PHE A 167 -3.04 -3.98 -18.16
CA PHE A 167 -3.00 -2.82 -19.04
C PHE A 167 -1.60 -2.63 -19.64
N SER A 168 -1.56 -2.36 -20.94
CA SER A 168 -0.37 -2.02 -21.71
C SER A 168 -0.79 -1.09 -22.85
N LEU A 169 0.09 -0.19 -23.26
CA LEU A 169 -0.11 0.64 -24.46
C LEU A 169 0.33 -0.14 -25.69
N GLN A 170 -0.44 -0.04 -26.77
CA GLN A 170 -0.08 -0.53 -28.10
C GLN A 170 0.56 0.58 -28.95
N THR A 171 1.07 0.21 -30.13
CA THR A 171 1.86 1.08 -31.02
C THR A 171 1.20 2.41 -31.39
N HIS A 172 -0.13 2.49 -31.33
CA HIS A 172 -0.91 3.68 -31.70
C HIS A 172 -1.71 4.28 -30.54
N ASP A 173 -1.54 3.76 -29.31
CA ASP A 173 -2.24 4.30 -28.15
C ASP A 173 -1.58 5.59 -27.67
N LYS A 174 -2.39 6.64 -27.53
CA LYS A 174 -1.95 7.95 -27.04
C LYS A 174 -2.61 8.25 -25.69
N PRO A 175 -1.87 8.23 -24.57
CA PRO A 175 -2.46 8.38 -23.24
C PRO A 175 -3.26 9.67 -23.01
N HIS A 176 -2.98 10.74 -23.76
CA HIS A 176 -3.72 12.00 -23.67
C HIS A 176 -5.07 11.98 -24.41
N GLU A 177 -5.28 11.04 -25.33
CA GLU A 177 -6.55 10.82 -26.04
C GLU A 177 -7.37 9.70 -25.38
N MET A 178 -6.73 8.85 -24.55
CA MET A 178 -7.39 7.74 -23.88
C MET A 178 -8.33 8.21 -22.77
N VAL A 179 -9.49 7.55 -22.69
CA VAL A 179 -10.44 7.72 -21.59
C VAL A 179 -10.26 6.56 -20.64
N PHE A 180 -9.83 6.88 -19.43
CA PHE A 180 -9.73 5.94 -18.31
C PHE A 180 -11.01 5.98 -17.48
#